data_AF-A0A518C363-F1
#
_entry.id   AF-A0A518C363-F1
#
_cell.length_a   1.000
_cell.length_b   1.000
_cell.length_c   1.000
_cell.angle_alpha   90.00
_cell.angle_beta   90.00
_cell.angle_gamma   90.00
#
_symmetry.space_group_name_H-M   'P 1'
#
loop_
_entity.id
_entity.type
_entity.pdbx_description
1 polymer ?
#
loop_
_entity_poly.entity_id
_entity_poly.type
_entity_poly.pdbx_seq_one_letter_code
_entity_poly.pdbx_strand_id
1 'polypeptide(L)'
;MSENQAVKPQLYDRDASFDLHALPPMKREIVHALHSVADSIPWVLSATLTGSFLNSDDLSGVSDIDYIVIVDQLHRERFESLQATFQKQLEPVVQAHGWKLRINPTLGPLKFNDEQTAVLHLMLYSREAHVKHVIESPFTCFDWQLSPVNHRASMADIYPAFALQPRHFVSARRSITDYLNDYRARVVSYRELVCNDVSYEERKQLKPMTVRDQHEFAYHIIRFLMKNLVKLLTRSNRDLPSDELQANFFRYFPAEESPIRAFFSELSLRKHGQQFDPPVENLDERLESFAATFEQQFRSTFHSHATRHVVFRHAPTPQNYAEDGSVRFLGRSNPEILPPDSAAISSLSDAISSLDAPLFFSSPQTRCRQSLASIDPSVVFETDDRLQEINYGACEGMTVQAARNSHPALFQAWQQGHDPRFPGGECTEDVFQRGLKAMTDIWDKSPTDTVTCTHNVVLRCLVGNALGVPRSQCYRLKIPHLAPITFIRTPEHGVYLDLTPEVERQIFQSFSDSMR
;
A
#
# COMPACT_ATOMS: atom_id res chain seq x y z
N MET A 1 -28.33 -7.18 3.55
CA MET A 1 -28.19 -6.33 2.35
C MET A 1 -27.28 -5.17 2.73
N SER A 2 -25.96 -5.39 2.74
CA SER A 2 -25.00 -4.29 2.86
C SER A 2 -24.95 -3.60 1.49
N GLU A 3 -25.17 -2.29 1.46
CA GLU A 3 -24.77 -1.50 0.30
C GLU A 3 -23.30 -1.82 0.05
N ASN A 4 -23.00 -2.35 -1.14
CA ASN A 4 -21.65 -2.56 -1.62
C ASN A 4 -21.05 -1.15 -1.80
N GLN A 5 -20.54 -0.57 -0.71
CA GLN A 5 -20.02 0.78 -0.70
C GLN A 5 -18.83 0.79 -1.65
N ALA A 6 -19.02 1.40 -2.83
CA ALA A 6 -17.91 1.76 -3.69
C ALA A 6 -16.86 2.42 -2.79
N VAL A 7 -15.63 1.91 -2.82
CA VAL A 7 -14.55 2.49 -2.01
C VAL A 7 -14.46 3.94 -2.45
N LYS A 8 -14.87 4.85 -1.57
CA LYS A 8 -14.68 6.28 -1.82
C LYS A 8 -13.17 6.44 -1.93
N PRO A 9 -12.66 6.89 -3.08
CA PRO A 9 -11.24 7.14 -3.20
C PRO A 9 -10.93 8.15 -2.09
N GLN A 10 -9.97 7.83 -1.23
CA GLN A 10 -9.35 8.86 -0.41
C GLN A 10 -8.63 9.77 -1.41
N LEU A 11 -9.34 10.79 -1.87
CA LEU A 11 -8.69 12.00 -2.31
C LEU A 11 -7.97 12.49 -1.06
N TYR A 12 -6.65 12.30 -1.05
CA TYR A 12 -5.79 13.04 -0.15
C TYR A 12 -6.25 14.49 -0.23
N ASP A 13 -6.70 15.05 0.88
CA ASP A 13 -7.06 16.45 0.93
C ASP A 13 -5.74 17.22 0.80
N ARG A 14 -5.35 17.47 -0.47
CA ARG A 14 -4.04 18.05 -0.84
C ARG A 14 -3.94 19.53 -0.46
N ASP A 15 -5.06 20.14 -0.07
CA ASP A 15 -5.19 21.60 0.08
C ASP A 15 -5.20 22.08 1.53
N ALA A 16 -5.10 21.18 2.53
CA ALA A 16 -4.85 21.58 3.91
C ALA A 16 -3.35 21.86 4.10
N SER A 17 -2.90 23.08 3.81
CA SER A 17 -1.54 23.51 4.14
C SER A 17 -1.33 23.41 5.65
N PHE A 18 -0.39 22.59 6.09
CA PHE A 18 0.01 22.55 7.50
C PHE A 18 0.49 23.93 7.93
N ASP A 19 -0.15 24.51 8.95
CA ASP A 19 0.26 25.80 9.47
C ASP A 19 1.52 25.65 10.32
N LEU A 20 2.68 25.83 9.69
CA LEU A 20 3.97 25.85 10.38
C LEU A 20 4.00 26.91 11.50
N HIS A 21 3.23 27.99 11.42
CA HIS A 21 3.23 29.02 12.46
C HIS A 21 2.64 28.54 13.79
N ALA A 22 1.81 27.50 13.77
CA ALA A 22 1.24 26.88 14.97
C ALA A 22 2.29 26.11 15.80
N LEU A 23 3.42 25.73 15.20
CA LEU A 23 4.49 25.02 15.92
C LEU A 23 5.27 25.96 16.86
N PRO A 24 5.80 25.43 17.99
CA PRO A 24 6.75 26.14 18.84
C PRO A 24 7.96 26.70 18.05
N PRO A 25 8.55 27.84 18.45
CA PRO A 25 9.63 28.50 17.71
C PRO A 25 10.79 27.58 17.31
N MET A 26 11.34 26.81 18.26
CA MET A 26 12.42 25.86 18.00
C MET A 26 12.02 24.80 16.97
N LYS A 27 10.80 24.27 17.02
CA LYS A 27 10.33 23.28 16.05
C LYS A 27 10.24 23.87 14.65
N ARG A 28 9.77 25.12 14.53
CA ARG A 28 9.75 25.84 13.24
C ARG A 28 11.16 26.02 12.68
N GLU A 29 12.11 26.43 13.52
CA GLU A 29 13.52 26.59 13.10
C GLU A 29 14.11 25.26 12.61
N ILE A 30 13.83 24.15 13.29
CA ILE A 30 14.24 22.80 12.86
C ILE A 30 13.63 22.46 11.50
N VAL A 31 12.31 22.65 11.32
CA VAL A 31 11.63 22.35 10.05
C VAL A 31 12.20 23.20 8.91
N HIS A 32 12.41 24.50 9.15
CA HIS A 32 13.03 25.39 8.15
C HIS A 32 14.45 24.93 7.77
N ALA A 33 15.27 24.52 8.75
CA ALA A 33 16.60 24.00 8.48
C ALA A 33 16.55 22.70 7.65
N LEU A 34 15.64 21.77 7.98
CA LEU A 34 15.42 20.54 7.24
C LEU A 34 15.00 20.80 5.78
N HIS A 35 14.06 21.72 5.55
CA HIS A 35 13.58 22.08 4.22
C HIS A 35 14.67 22.79 3.41
N SER A 36 15.45 23.68 4.04
CA SER A 36 16.57 24.35 3.37
C SER A 36 17.62 23.37 2.86
N VAL A 37 17.90 22.28 3.58
CA VAL A 37 18.78 21.21 3.09
C VAL A 37 18.17 20.56 1.86
N ALA A 38 16.90 20.16 1.93
CA ALA A 38 16.21 19.54 0.80
C ALA A 38 16.19 20.45 -0.44
N ASP A 39 16.05 21.76 -0.30
CA ASP A 39 16.12 22.73 -1.41
C ASP A 39 17.51 22.83 -2.03
N SER A 40 18.55 22.80 -1.21
CA SER A 40 19.94 22.94 -1.67
C SER A 40 20.44 21.77 -2.52
N ILE A 41 19.71 20.64 -2.53
CA ILE A 41 20.14 19.39 -3.17
C ILE A 41 19.17 19.04 -4.32
N PRO A 42 19.55 19.28 -5.60
CA PRO A 42 18.63 19.13 -6.74
C PRO A 42 18.04 17.72 -6.90
N TRP A 43 18.81 16.70 -6.54
CA TRP A 43 18.46 15.28 -6.68
C TRP A 43 17.62 14.72 -5.51
N VAL A 44 17.21 15.56 -4.55
CA VAL A 44 16.16 15.22 -3.58
C VAL A 44 14.80 15.33 -4.26
N LEU A 45 14.04 14.25 -4.30
CA LEU A 45 12.74 14.19 -4.95
C LEU A 45 11.59 14.53 -3.98
N SER A 46 11.70 14.04 -2.74
CA SER A 46 10.70 14.18 -1.70
C SER A 46 11.38 14.24 -0.34
N ALA A 47 10.86 15.06 0.57
CA ALA A 47 11.25 15.06 1.96
C ALA A 47 10.02 15.20 2.85
N THR A 48 9.85 14.28 3.79
CA THR A 48 8.63 14.16 4.61
C THR A 48 9.01 14.01 6.07
N LEU A 49 8.50 14.92 6.90
CA LEU A 49 8.64 14.87 8.35
C LEU A 49 7.45 14.12 8.93
N THR A 50 7.68 13.09 9.74
CA THR A 50 6.61 12.26 10.32
C THR A 50 6.82 12.04 11.81
N GLY A 51 6.00 11.19 12.41
CA GLY A 51 6.17 10.75 13.78
C GLY A 51 5.72 11.76 14.82
N SER A 52 6.16 11.55 16.06
CA SER A 52 5.65 12.25 17.25
C SER A 52 6.14 13.70 17.38
N PHE A 53 7.18 14.07 16.62
CA PHE A 53 7.72 15.44 16.62
C PHE A 53 6.66 16.49 16.28
N LEU A 54 5.77 16.20 15.33
CA LEU A 54 4.70 17.13 14.93
C LEU A 54 3.54 17.22 15.93
N ASN A 55 3.31 16.15 16.70
CA ASN A 55 2.12 16.00 17.53
C ASN A 55 2.30 16.50 18.98
N SER A 56 3.53 16.82 19.38
CA SER A 56 3.81 17.36 20.73
C SER A 56 3.77 18.89 20.70
N ASP A 57 3.05 19.50 21.65
CA ASP A 57 3.05 20.96 21.81
C ASP A 57 4.33 21.47 22.49
N ASP A 58 5.13 20.57 23.06
CA ASP A 58 6.38 20.84 23.76
C ASP A 58 7.61 20.25 23.03
N LEU A 59 8.79 20.36 23.62
CA LEU A 59 10.05 19.86 23.05
C LEU A 59 10.25 18.35 23.25
N SER A 60 9.28 17.62 23.81
CA SER A 60 9.43 16.18 24.09
C SER A 60 9.68 15.33 22.82
N GLY A 61 9.20 15.81 21.66
CA GLY A 61 9.42 15.16 20.37
C GLY A 61 10.79 15.43 19.71
N VAL A 62 11.61 16.35 20.24
CA VAL A 62 12.90 16.73 19.62
C VAL A 62 13.92 15.56 19.65
N SER A 63 13.75 14.61 20.57
CA SER A 63 14.55 13.40 20.65
C SER A 63 14.16 12.31 19.64
N ASP A 64 13.17 12.56 18.76
CA ASP A 64 12.68 11.57 17.78
C ASP A 64 12.12 12.27 16.52
N ILE A 65 13.00 12.99 15.80
CA ILE A 65 12.66 13.70 14.56
C ILE A 65 12.74 12.71 13.39
N ASP A 66 11.62 12.10 13.03
CA ASP A 66 11.53 11.17 11.89
C ASP A 66 11.45 11.92 10.56
N TYR A 67 12.54 11.90 9.78
CA TYR A 67 12.62 12.60 8.50
C TYR A 67 12.98 11.63 7.37
N ILE A 68 12.02 11.41 6.46
CA ILE A 68 12.19 10.55 5.29
C ILE A 68 12.62 11.42 4.12
N VAL A 69 13.69 11.02 3.43
CA VAL A 69 14.15 11.69 2.20
C VAL A 69 14.27 10.67 1.08
N ILE A 70 13.58 10.94 -0.02
CA ILE A 70 13.65 10.15 -1.25
C ILE A 70 14.50 10.90 -2.27
N VAL A 71 15.50 10.23 -2.84
CA VAL A 71 16.41 10.76 -3.85
C VAL A 71 16.30 9.98 -5.15
N ASP A 72 16.76 10.55 -6.26
CA ASP A 72 16.75 9.84 -7.55
C ASP A 72 17.66 8.59 -7.53
N GLN A 73 18.86 8.71 -6.95
CA GLN A 73 19.86 7.66 -6.74
C GLN A 73 20.62 7.89 -5.43
N LEU A 74 20.95 6.80 -4.74
CA LEU A 74 21.70 6.81 -3.50
C LEU A 74 22.93 5.89 -3.61
N HIS A 75 24.10 6.44 -3.29
CA HIS A 75 25.40 5.79 -3.24
C HIS A 75 26.26 6.49 -2.17
N ARG A 76 27.47 6.00 -1.90
CA ARG A 76 28.30 6.42 -0.75
C ARG A 76 28.47 7.93 -0.64
N GLU A 77 28.98 8.57 -1.70
CA GLU A 77 29.23 10.02 -1.71
C GLU A 77 27.96 10.83 -1.39
N ARG A 78 26.81 10.49 -2.00
CA ARG A 78 25.53 11.17 -1.74
C ARG A 78 25.02 10.92 -0.33
N PHE A 79 25.15 9.70 0.17
CA PHE A 79 24.75 9.31 1.52
C PHE A 79 25.54 10.09 2.59
N GLU A 80 26.86 10.18 2.42
CA GLU A 80 27.75 10.94 3.32
C GLU A 80 27.49 12.45 3.20
N SER A 81 27.35 12.96 1.97
CA SER A 81 27.06 14.38 1.71
C SER A 81 25.74 14.82 2.32
N LEU A 82 24.67 14.01 2.25
CA LEU A 82 23.39 14.32 2.86
C LEU A 82 23.52 14.46 4.38
N GLN A 83 24.12 13.46 5.03
CA GLN A 83 24.31 13.48 6.49
C GLN A 83 25.12 14.70 6.93
N ALA A 84 26.24 14.98 6.26
CA ALA A 84 27.07 16.14 6.56
C ALA A 84 26.31 17.46 6.37
N THR A 85 25.48 17.56 5.34
CA THR A 85 24.69 18.77 5.07
C THR A 85 23.58 18.97 6.09
N PHE A 86 22.84 17.91 6.45
CA PHE A 86 21.86 17.95 7.53
C PHE A 86 22.50 18.31 8.86
N GLN A 87 23.64 17.69 9.20
CA GLN A 87 24.37 18.02 10.43
C GLN A 87 24.74 19.50 10.46
N LYS A 88 25.37 20.01 9.40
CA LYS A 88 25.81 21.41 9.31
C LYS A 88 24.67 22.41 9.49
N GLN A 89 23.47 22.11 8.99
CA GLN A 89 22.32 23.02 9.07
C GLN A 89 21.55 22.91 10.39
N LEU A 90 21.38 21.70 10.93
CA LEU A 90 20.57 21.49 12.13
C LEU A 90 21.35 21.68 13.43
N GLU A 91 22.64 21.36 13.45
CA GLU A 91 23.44 21.39 14.68
C GLU A 91 23.46 22.78 15.34
N PRO A 92 23.69 23.89 14.61
CA PRO A 92 23.61 25.23 15.20
C PRO A 92 22.22 25.57 15.75
N VAL A 93 21.16 25.11 15.07
CA VAL A 93 19.78 25.37 15.49
C VAL A 93 19.49 24.70 16.83
N VAL A 94 19.77 23.40 16.95
CA VAL A 94 19.47 22.68 18.20
C VAL A 94 20.41 23.10 19.34
N GLN A 95 21.67 23.43 19.05
CA GLN A 95 22.64 23.93 20.04
C GLN A 95 22.25 25.29 20.61
N ALA A 96 21.63 26.17 19.81
CA ALA A 96 21.12 27.45 20.29
C ALA A 96 20.07 27.29 21.39
N HIS A 97 19.36 26.15 21.42
CA HIS A 97 18.40 25.78 22.45
C HIS A 97 18.98 24.81 23.50
N GLY A 98 20.30 24.60 23.51
CA GLY A 98 21.02 23.79 24.49
C GLY A 98 21.04 22.28 24.20
N TRP A 99 20.62 21.83 23.02
CA TRP A 99 20.56 20.41 22.67
C TRP A 99 21.78 19.98 21.85
N LYS A 100 22.21 18.72 22.02
CA LYS A 100 23.19 18.08 21.13
C LYS A 100 22.48 17.42 19.96
N LEU A 101 23.04 17.51 18.74
CA LEU A 101 22.49 16.79 17.59
C LEU A 101 23.09 15.39 17.49
N ARG A 102 22.24 14.40 17.20
CA ARG A 102 22.63 13.07 16.77
C ARG A 102 21.89 12.71 15.48
N ILE A 103 22.62 12.31 14.44
CA ILE A 103 22.01 11.76 13.22
C ILE A 103 21.95 10.24 13.35
N ASN A 104 20.76 9.69 13.13
CA ASN A 104 20.52 8.26 13.00
C ASN A 104 20.10 7.94 11.55
N PRO A 105 21.00 7.42 10.70
CA PRO A 105 20.69 7.09 9.31
C PRO A 105 20.19 5.64 9.14
N THR A 106 19.86 4.95 10.23
CA THR A 106 19.38 3.56 10.16
C THR A 106 17.91 3.48 9.75
N LEU A 107 17.46 2.33 9.26
CA LEU A 107 16.06 2.05 9.00
C LEU A 107 15.53 1.08 10.07
N GLY A 108 14.64 1.55 10.93
CA GLY A 108 14.10 0.71 12.00
C GLY A 108 13.69 1.48 13.23
N PRO A 109 13.10 0.81 14.23
CA PRO A 109 12.69 1.45 15.49
C PRO A 109 13.88 1.59 16.46
N LEU A 110 15.06 2.00 15.97
CA LEU A 110 16.24 2.18 16.82
C LEU A 110 16.17 3.53 17.53
N LYS A 111 15.83 3.49 18.82
CA LYS A 111 15.74 4.68 19.67
C LYS A 111 17.04 4.97 20.42
N PHE A 112 17.29 6.26 20.62
CA PHE A 112 18.36 6.79 21.48
C PHE A 112 17.72 7.64 22.58
N ASN A 113 18.13 7.41 23.82
CA ASN A 113 17.55 8.07 25.01
C ASN A 113 18.61 8.88 25.75
N ASP A 114 19.58 9.43 25.02
CA ASP A 114 20.65 10.24 25.59
C ASP A 114 20.06 11.55 26.14
N GLU A 115 20.48 11.96 27.35
CA GLU A 115 19.99 13.20 27.95
C GLU A 115 20.26 14.42 27.04
N GLN A 116 19.27 15.29 26.90
CA GLN A 116 19.35 16.55 26.15
C GLN A 116 19.91 16.40 24.72
N THR A 117 19.54 15.30 24.05
CA THR A 117 19.97 14.98 22.69
C THR A 117 18.79 15.02 21.72
N ALA A 118 18.92 15.86 20.69
CA ALA A 118 18.02 15.92 19.55
C ALA A 118 18.45 14.86 18.55
N VAL A 119 17.56 13.92 18.21
CA VAL A 119 17.88 12.83 17.30
C VAL A 119 17.14 13.06 15.99
N LEU A 120 17.91 13.28 14.92
CA LEU A 120 17.39 13.24 13.57
C LEU A 120 17.46 11.80 13.07
N HIS A 121 16.32 11.12 13.04
CA HIS A 121 16.18 9.84 12.36
C HIS A 121 16.00 10.08 10.85
N LEU A 122 17.13 10.10 10.15
CA LEU A 122 17.24 10.43 8.74
C LEU A 122 17.12 9.16 7.89
N MET A 123 15.90 8.83 7.48
CA MET A 123 15.62 7.64 6.67
C MET A 123 15.78 7.97 5.18
N LEU A 124 16.81 7.40 4.54
CA LEU A 124 17.16 7.69 3.15
C LEU A 124 16.75 6.55 2.22
N TYR A 125 16.08 6.90 1.11
CA TYR A 125 15.67 5.95 0.08
C TYR A 125 16.02 6.46 -1.32
N SER A 126 16.50 5.58 -2.20
CA SER A 126 16.36 5.83 -3.63
C SER A 126 14.90 5.69 -4.06
N ARG A 127 14.53 6.20 -5.23
CA ARG A 127 13.18 5.97 -5.80
C ARG A 127 12.80 4.49 -5.83
N GLU A 128 13.71 3.63 -6.30
CA GLU A 128 13.48 2.19 -6.38
C GLU A 128 13.30 1.57 -4.99
N ALA A 129 14.10 1.98 -4.02
CA ALA A 129 13.99 1.48 -2.66
C ALA A 129 12.72 1.96 -1.96
N HIS A 130 12.22 3.17 -2.25
CA HIS A 130 10.91 3.62 -1.77
C HIS A 130 9.79 2.73 -2.30
N VAL A 131 9.77 2.44 -3.61
CA VAL A 131 8.79 1.51 -4.21
C VAL A 131 8.85 0.15 -3.53
N LYS A 132 10.06 -0.40 -3.37
CA LYS A 132 10.28 -1.66 -2.65
C LYS A 132 9.77 -1.59 -1.22
N HIS A 133 10.02 -0.50 -0.50
CA HIS A 133 9.59 -0.32 0.88
C HIS A 133 8.06 -0.20 1.01
N VAL A 134 7.37 0.44 0.06
CA VAL A 134 5.90 0.46 0.02
C VAL A 134 5.32 -0.95 -0.10
N ILE A 135 5.91 -1.80 -0.95
CA ILE A 135 5.44 -3.18 -1.16
C ILE A 135 5.78 -4.07 0.05
N GLU A 136 6.98 -3.95 0.58
CA GLU A 136 7.46 -4.80 1.68
C GLU A 136 7.00 -4.32 3.07
N SER A 137 6.67 -3.04 3.23
CA SER A 137 6.28 -2.43 4.52
C SER A 137 5.11 -1.43 4.34
N PRO A 138 3.96 -1.89 3.79
CA PRO A 138 2.85 -1.02 3.43
C PRO A 138 2.24 -0.30 4.64
N PHE A 139 2.22 -0.89 5.83
CA PHE A 139 1.69 -0.25 7.03
C PHE A 139 2.41 1.05 7.37
N THR A 140 3.75 1.01 7.39
CA THR A 140 4.60 2.15 7.69
C THR A 140 4.45 3.25 6.63
N CYS A 141 4.52 2.88 5.35
CA CYS A 141 4.37 3.86 4.26
C CYS A 141 2.98 4.48 4.22
N PHE A 142 1.94 3.68 4.49
CA PHE A 142 0.58 4.17 4.60
C PHE A 142 0.47 5.18 5.74
N ASP A 143 1.01 4.89 6.93
CA ASP A 143 1.08 5.87 8.02
C ASP A 143 1.84 7.14 7.64
N TRP A 144 3.03 7.01 7.03
CA TRP A 144 3.86 8.17 6.68
C TRP A 144 3.21 9.13 5.68
N GLN A 145 2.39 8.60 4.77
CA GLN A 145 1.63 9.41 3.82
C GLN A 145 0.55 10.29 4.47
N LEU A 146 0.24 10.10 5.76
CA LEU A 146 -0.61 11.02 6.51
C LEU A 146 0.10 12.30 6.94
N SER A 147 1.43 12.34 6.84
CA SER A 147 2.15 13.52 7.25
C SER A 147 1.64 14.75 6.48
N PRO A 148 1.24 15.81 7.20
CA PRO A 148 0.86 17.07 6.58
C PRO A 148 2.10 17.93 6.23
N VAL A 149 3.31 17.53 6.65
CA VAL A 149 4.56 18.25 6.42
C VAL A 149 5.40 17.51 5.39
N ASN A 150 5.13 17.84 4.12
CA ASN A 150 5.89 17.38 2.97
C ASN A 150 6.58 18.58 2.32
N HIS A 151 7.79 18.37 1.83
CA HIS A 151 8.57 19.34 1.08
C HIS A 151 9.03 18.74 -0.25
N ARG A 152 8.96 19.54 -1.32
CA ARG A 152 8.99 19.07 -2.73
C ARG A 152 7.78 18.20 -3.07
N ALA A 153 7.96 17.02 -3.66
CA ALA A 153 6.88 16.06 -3.88
C ALA A 153 6.54 15.34 -2.56
N SER A 154 5.29 14.89 -2.38
CA SER A 154 4.99 13.96 -1.30
C SER A 154 5.52 12.56 -1.62
N MET A 155 5.69 11.70 -0.60
CA MET A 155 6.06 10.30 -0.84
C MET A 155 5.03 9.57 -1.73
N ALA A 156 3.75 9.93 -1.60
CA ALA A 156 2.66 9.38 -2.41
C ALA A 156 2.74 9.83 -3.88
N ASP A 157 3.30 11.00 -4.17
CA ASP A 157 3.53 11.46 -5.55
C ASP A 157 4.70 10.71 -6.21
N ILE A 158 5.64 10.18 -5.42
CA ILE A 158 6.71 9.30 -5.92
C ILE A 158 6.16 7.90 -6.17
N TYR A 159 5.55 7.29 -5.15
CA TYR A 159 4.87 6.00 -5.25
C TYR A 159 3.94 5.81 -4.03
N PRO A 160 2.62 5.67 -4.21
CA PRO A 160 1.67 5.62 -3.11
C PRO A 160 1.42 4.20 -2.58
N ALA A 161 1.28 4.08 -1.27
CA ALA A 161 0.54 3.01 -0.60
C ALA A 161 -0.96 3.33 -0.68
N PHE A 162 -1.72 2.60 -1.51
CA PHE A 162 -3.13 2.89 -1.77
C PHE A 162 -4.07 2.47 -0.64
N ALA A 163 -4.08 1.19 -0.30
CA ALA A 163 -4.93 0.64 0.74
C ALA A 163 -4.29 -0.61 1.34
N LEU A 164 -4.51 -0.84 2.63
CA LEU A 164 -4.10 -2.08 3.28
C LEU A 164 -4.94 -3.25 2.73
N GLN A 165 -4.32 -4.42 2.62
CA GLN A 165 -4.91 -5.68 2.19
C GLN A 165 -4.61 -6.77 3.22
N PRO A 166 -5.43 -7.84 3.33
CA PRO A 166 -5.28 -8.87 4.35
C PRO A 166 -3.90 -9.54 4.31
N ARG A 167 -3.38 -9.79 3.10
CA ARG A 167 -2.03 -10.36 2.91
C ARG A 167 -0.93 -9.59 3.66
N HIS A 168 -1.07 -8.28 3.84
CA HIS A 168 -0.06 -7.46 4.52
C HIS A 168 0.14 -7.91 5.98
N PHE A 169 -0.87 -8.49 6.64
CA PHE A 169 -0.73 -8.99 8.02
C PHE A 169 0.07 -10.29 8.12
N VAL A 170 0.23 -11.00 7.00
CA VAL A 170 0.89 -12.31 6.92
C VAL A 170 2.27 -12.20 6.27
N SER A 171 2.37 -11.49 5.14
CA SER A 171 3.57 -11.51 4.28
C SER A 171 4.40 -10.23 4.29
N ALA A 172 3.92 -9.11 4.83
CA ALA A 172 4.71 -7.89 4.89
C ALA A 172 5.86 -8.03 5.90
N ARG A 173 6.96 -7.29 5.68
CA ARG A 173 7.97 -7.06 6.73
C ARG A 173 7.26 -6.42 7.92
N ARG A 174 7.55 -6.95 9.11
CA ARG A 174 6.83 -6.59 10.35
C ARG A 174 5.37 -7.05 10.32
N SER A 175 5.12 -8.22 9.74
CA SER A 175 3.92 -9.02 10.02
C SER A 175 3.80 -9.32 11.51
N ILE A 176 2.65 -9.86 11.92
CA ILE A 176 2.45 -10.33 13.30
C ILE A 176 3.59 -11.27 13.71
N THR A 177 3.93 -12.21 12.83
CA THR A 177 4.97 -13.21 13.05
C THR A 177 6.37 -12.59 13.20
N ASP A 178 6.74 -11.64 12.36
CA ASP A 178 8.04 -10.96 12.44
C ASP A 178 8.22 -10.23 13.78
N TYR A 179 7.19 -9.49 14.21
CA TYR A 179 7.23 -8.77 15.48
C TYR A 179 7.34 -9.73 16.67
N LEU A 180 6.55 -10.80 16.68
CA LEU A 180 6.61 -11.80 17.76
C LEU A 180 7.95 -12.55 17.77
N ASN A 181 8.55 -12.82 16.62
CA ASN A 181 9.86 -13.47 16.53
C ASN A 181 10.97 -12.60 17.15
N ASP A 182 11.02 -11.30 16.78
CA ASP A 182 11.96 -10.33 17.38
C ASP A 182 11.73 -10.21 18.89
N TYR A 183 10.47 -10.13 19.34
CA TYR A 183 10.11 -10.08 20.76
C TYR A 183 10.57 -11.32 21.54
N ARG A 184 10.27 -12.53 21.02
CA ARG A 184 10.70 -13.81 21.62
C ARG A 184 12.21 -13.93 21.72
N ALA A 185 12.92 -13.47 20.68
CA ALA A 185 14.37 -13.43 20.66
C ALA A 185 14.97 -12.32 21.55
N ARG A 186 14.14 -11.46 22.16
CA ARG A 186 14.53 -10.30 22.97
C ARG A 186 15.46 -9.36 22.22
N VAL A 187 15.18 -9.11 20.94
CA VAL A 187 15.99 -8.22 20.10
C VAL A 187 15.13 -7.24 19.33
N VAL A 188 15.63 -6.02 19.17
CA VAL A 188 15.10 -5.03 18.24
C VAL A 188 15.88 -5.17 16.93
N SER A 189 15.19 -5.47 15.83
CA SER A 189 15.80 -5.47 14.50
C SER A 189 15.76 -4.09 13.84
N TYR A 190 16.89 -3.65 13.32
CA TYR A 190 17.03 -2.45 12.49
C TYR A 190 17.95 -2.74 11.30
N ARG A 191 18.10 -1.78 10.38
CA ARG A 191 18.90 -1.97 9.18
C ARG A 191 19.86 -0.79 9.02
N GLU A 192 21.11 -1.10 8.74
CA GLU A 192 22.10 -0.11 8.35
C GLU A 192 22.19 -0.02 6.83
N LEU A 193 22.37 1.20 6.33
CA LEU A 193 22.59 1.44 4.90
C LEU A 193 24.08 1.30 4.60
N VAL A 194 24.45 0.22 3.93
CA VAL A 194 25.84 -0.03 3.51
C VAL A 194 25.99 0.42 2.07
N CYS A 195 26.58 1.61 1.89
CA CYS A 195 26.73 2.23 0.58
C CYS A 195 28.08 1.90 -0.08
N ASN A 196 28.02 1.58 -1.37
CA ASN A 196 29.16 1.47 -2.26
C ASN A 196 29.15 2.64 -3.27
N ASP A 197 30.06 2.60 -4.25
CA ASP A 197 30.26 3.74 -5.17
C ASP A 197 29.12 3.89 -6.20
N VAL A 198 28.27 2.87 -6.38
CA VAL A 198 27.19 2.84 -7.38
C VAL A 198 25.79 2.64 -6.78
N SER A 199 25.68 2.06 -5.58
CA SER A 199 24.42 1.68 -4.94
C SER A 199 24.56 1.53 -3.42
N TYR A 200 23.54 0.97 -2.78
CA TYR A 200 23.57 0.59 -1.37
C TYR A 200 22.78 -0.70 -1.11
N GLU A 201 23.07 -1.34 0.02
CA GLU A 201 22.31 -2.48 0.55
C GLU A 201 21.83 -2.19 1.98
N GLU A 202 20.70 -2.81 2.37
CA GLU A 202 20.21 -2.81 3.74
C GLU A 202 20.80 -4.01 4.49
N ARG A 203 21.59 -3.78 5.55
CA ARG A 203 22.12 -4.83 6.40
C ARG A 203 21.33 -4.94 7.69
N LYS A 204 20.66 -6.08 7.92
CA LYS A 204 19.93 -6.34 9.17
C LYS A 204 20.91 -6.41 10.35
N GLN A 205 20.60 -5.64 11.38
CA GLN A 205 21.29 -5.60 12.66
C GLN A 205 20.31 -5.93 13.79
N LEU A 206 20.84 -6.37 14.93
CA LEU A 206 20.06 -6.74 16.11
C LEU A 206 20.62 -6.00 17.34
N LYS A 207 19.72 -5.47 18.17
CA LYS A 207 20.03 -4.88 19.47
C LYS A 207 19.30 -5.65 20.57
N PRO A 208 19.95 -6.13 21.63
CA PRO A 208 19.27 -6.75 22.77
C PRO A 208 18.25 -5.79 23.42
N MET A 209 17.07 -6.30 23.75
CA MET A 209 16.01 -5.54 24.42
C MET A 209 16.30 -5.38 25.91
N THR A 210 16.16 -4.15 26.40
CA THR A 210 16.02 -3.86 27.84
C THR A 210 14.61 -4.19 28.33
N VAL A 211 14.37 -4.17 29.65
CA VAL A 211 13.02 -4.32 30.22
C VAL A 211 12.06 -3.26 29.66
N ARG A 212 12.52 -2.01 29.54
CA ARG A 212 11.77 -0.93 28.91
C ARG A 212 11.41 -1.25 27.48
N ASP A 213 12.38 -1.73 26.68
CA ASP A 213 12.14 -2.09 25.28
C ASP A 213 11.04 -3.17 25.19
N GLN A 214 11.04 -4.17 26.07
CA GLN A 214 10.02 -5.23 26.07
C GLN A 214 8.60 -4.68 26.30
N HIS A 215 8.43 -3.78 27.27
CA HIS A 215 7.12 -3.15 27.55
C HIS A 215 6.66 -2.26 26.40
N GLU A 216 7.54 -1.39 25.91
CA GLU A 216 7.22 -0.53 24.77
C GLU A 216 6.88 -1.35 23.54
N PHE A 217 7.64 -2.42 23.27
CA PHE A 217 7.41 -3.28 22.12
C PHE A 217 6.08 -4.03 22.22
N ALA A 218 5.73 -4.57 23.40
CA ALA A 218 4.42 -5.18 23.64
C ALA A 218 3.27 -4.18 23.40
N TYR A 219 3.37 -2.97 23.95
CA TYR A 219 2.43 -1.88 23.68
C TYR A 219 2.30 -1.58 22.18
N HIS A 220 3.45 -1.51 21.50
CA HIS A 220 3.51 -1.19 20.08
C HIS A 220 2.87 -2.28 19.22
N ILE A 221 3.10 -3.56 19.50
CA ILE A 221 2.46 -4.68 18.79
C ILE A 221 0.94 -4.57 18.90
N ILE A 222 0.42 -4.43 20.13
CA ILE A 222 -1.04 -4.36 20.37
C ILE A 222 -1.65 -3.17 19.63
N ARG A 223 -1.09 -1.96 19.83
CA ARG A 223 -1.59 -0.75 19.16
C ARG A 223 -1.48 -0.86 17.64
N PHE A 224 -0.39 -1.44 17.12
CA PHE A 224 -0.15 -1.60 15.69
C PHE A 224 -1.20 -2.52 15.05
N LEU A 225 -1.47 -3.68 15.65
CA LEU A 225 -2.48 -4.62 15.14
C LEU A 225 -3.89 -4.04 15.20
N MET A 226 -4.25 -3.39 16.31
CA MET A 226 -5.54 -2.71 16.42
C MET A 226 -5.69 -1.63 15.34
N LYS A 227 -4.70 -0.74 15.23
CA LYS A 227 -4.72 0.39 14.29
C LYS A 227 -4.84 -0.09 12.85
N ASN A 228 -3.98 -1.01 12.44
CA ASN A 228 -3.95 -1.45 11.06
C ASN A 228 -5.18 -2.30 10.68
N LEU A 229 -5.75 -3.07 11.63
CA LEU A 229 -7.01 -3.78 11.37
C LEU A 229 -8.15 -2.79 11.12
N VAL A 230 -8.27 -1.76 11.97
CA VAL A 230 -9.30 -0.72 11.78
C VAL A 230 -9.10 0.00 10.45
N LYS A 231 -7.86 0.34 10.07
CA LYS A 231 -7.55 0.94 8.76
C LYS A 231 -7.91 0.01 7.59
N LEU A 232 -7.61 -1.29 7.70
CA LEU A 232 -7.96 -2.30 6.71
C LEU A 232 -9.48 -2.40 6.50
N LEU A 233 -10.26 -2.46 7.59
CA LEU A 233 -11.70 -2.66 7.55
C LEU A 233 -12.46 -1.39 7.17
N THR A 234 -12.01 -0.22 7.61
CA THR A 234 -12.65 1.07 7.30
C THR A 234 -12.23 1.69 5.97
N ARG A 235 -11.18 1.14 5.33
CA ARG A 235 -10.56 1.71 4.12
C ARG A 235 -10.14 3.17 4.29
N SER A 236 -9.78 3.53 5.51
CA SER A 236 -9.47 4.90 5.88
C SER A 236 -8.12 4.96 6.56
N ASN A 237 -7.21 5.74 5.97
CA ASN A 237 -5.99 6.14 6.65
C ASN A 237 -6.30 7.30 7.61
N ARG A 238 -6.67 6.98 8.85
CA ARG A 238 -6.82 7.98 9.92
C ARG A 238 -6.05 7.52 11.14
N ASP A 239 -5.43 8.46 11.85
CA ASP A 239 -4.91 8.17 13.19
C ASP A 239 -6.00 8.47 14.20
N LEU A 240 -6.48 7.43 14.89
CA LEU A 240 -7.60 7.54 15.81
C LEU A 240 -7.09 7.71 17.24
N PRO A 241 -7.79 8.52 18.07
CA PRO A 241 -7.58 8.54 19.52
C PRO A 241 -7.71 7.14 20.12
N SER A 242 -7.04 6.91 21.26
CA SER A 242 -6.94 5.57 21.86
C SER A 242 -8.30 4.92 22.16
N ASP A 243 -9.27 5.70 22.65
CA ASP A 243 -10.58 5.17 23.02
C ASP A 243 -11.42 4.79 21.79
N GLU A 244 -11.41 5.66 20.77
CA GLU A 244 -12.07 5.40 19.48
C GLU A 244 -11.42 4.22 18.74
N LEU A 245 -10.09 4.11 18.80
CA LEU A 245 -9.37 2.99 18.21
C LEU A 245 -9.80 1.67 18.84
N GLN A 246 -9.82 1.59 20.17
CA GLN A 246 -10.23 0.37 20.86
C GLN A 246 -11.71 0.06 20.62
N ALA A 247 -12.59 1.06 20.67
CA ALA A 247 -14.02 0.87 20.37
C ALA A 247 -14.23 0.30 18.96
N ASN A 248 -13.55 0.84 17.94
CA ASN A 248 -13.62 0.31 16.59
C ASN A 248 -13.00 -1.09 16.47
N PHE A 249 -11.86 -1.34 17.12
CA PHE A 249 -11.22 -2.65 17.10
C PHE A 249 -12.16 -3.75 17.65
N PHE A 250 -12.71 -3.56 18.84
CA PHE A 250 -13.60 -4.55 19.47
C PHE A 250 -14.97 -4.65 18.82
N ARG A 251 -15.40 -3.63 18.06
CA ARG A 251 -16.57 -3.76 17.18
C ARG A 251 -16.38 -4.84 16.12
N TYR A 252 -15.16 -4.99 15.60
CA TYR A 252 -14.85 -5.98 14.57
C TYR A 252 -14.37 -7.29 15.18
N PHE A 253 -13.43 -7.23 16.14
CA PHE A 253 -12.81 -8.39 16.80
C PHE A 253 -13.16 -8.38 18.29
N PRO A 254 -14.36 -8.86 18.68
CA PRO A 254 -14.90 -8.73 20.04
C PRO A 254 -14.34 -9.73 21.06
N ALA A 255 -13.62 -10.78 20.63
CA ALA A 255 -13.15 -11.82 21.56
C ALA A 255 -12.14 -11.25 22.57
N GLU A 256 -12.26 -11.68 23.84
CA GLU A 256 -11.37 -11.30 24.94
C GLU A 256 -11.28 -9.78 25.20
N GLU A 257 -12.36 -9.01 24.93
CA GLU A 257 -12.34 -7.55 25.05
C GLU A 257 -11.87 -7.03 26.42
N SER A 258 -12.50 -7.50 27.50
CA SER A 258 -12.19 -7.04 28.85
C SER A 258 -10.71 -7.25 29.25
N PRO A 259 -10.14 -8.47 29.15
CA PRO A 259 -8.74 -8.68 29.51
C PRO A 259 -7.75 -7.95 28.58
N ILE A 260 -8.04 -7.84 27.27
CA ILE A 260 -7.17 -7.11 26.34
C ILE A 260 -7.17 -5.59 26.67
N ARG A 261 -8.34 -5.00 26.95
CA ARG A 261 -8.42 -3.57 27.36
C ARG A 261 -7.65 -3.29 28.63
N ALA A 262 -7.79 -4.15 29.64
CA ALA A 262 -7.07 -4.02 30.90
C ALA A 262 -5.55 -4.07 30.67
N PHE A 263 -5.09 -5.04 29.86
CA PHE A 263 -3.67 -5.18 29.51
C PHE A 263 -3.13 -3.99 28.72
N PHE A 264 -3.84 -3.55 27.69
CA PHE A 264 -3.42 -2.40 26.90
C PHE A 264 -3.37 -1.11 27.73
N SER A 265 -4.34 -0.93 28.66
CA SER A 265 -4.37 0.22 29.57
C SER A 265 -3.18 0.22 30.54
N GLU A 266 -2.83 -0.93 31.12
CA GLU A 266 -1.65 -1.09 31.97
C GLU A 266 -0.37 -0.73 31.22
N LEU A 267 -0.17 -1.30 30.03
CA LEU A 267 0.99 -0.99 29.18
C LEU A 267 1.05 0.49 28.80
N SER A 268 -0.10 1.09 28.49
CA SER A 268 -0.19 2.52 28.18
C SER A 268 0.23 3.38 29.38
N LEU A 269 -0.28 3.10 30.58
CA LEU A 269 0.08 3.84 31.80
C LEU A 269 1.58 3.72 32.11
N ARG A 270 2.14 2.51 32.00
CA ARG A 270 3.57 2.24 32.21
C ARG A 270 4.45 3.02 31.24
N LYS A 271 4.10 3.01 29.95
CA LYS A 271 4.81 3.73 28.88
C LYS A 271 4.80 5.24 29.11
N HIS A 272 3.63 5.84 29.32
CA HIS A 272 3.52 7.30 29.48
C HIS A 272 4.08 7.78 30.82
N GLY A 273 3.99 6.98 31.88
CA GLY A 273 4.60 7.26 33.18
C GLY A 273 6.09 6.97 33.25
N GLN A 274 6.70 6.40 32.20
CA GLN A 274 8.09 5.91 32.18
C GLN A 274 8.43 4.95 33.33
N GLN A 275 7.47 4.10 33.72
CA GLN A 275 7.58 3.17 34.84
C GLN A 275 7.65 1.73 34.34
N PHE A 276 8.83 1.12 34.38
CA PHE A 276 9.06 -0.24 33.86
C PHE A 276 9.55 -1.25 34.93
N ASP A 277 9.68 -0.80 36.17
CA ASP A 277 10.11 -1.59 37.32
C ASP A 277 9.08 -1.48 38.47
N PRO A 278 8.56 -2.59 39.02
CA PRO A 278 8.74 -3.96 38.55
C PRO A 278 8.12 -4.17 37.16
N PRO A 279 8.62 -5.14 36.36
CA PRO A 279 8.03 -5.53 35.10
C PRO A 279 6.55 -5.90 35.24
N VAL A 280 5.78 -5.72 34.17
CA VAL A 280 4.39 -6.21 34.07
C VAL A 280 4.37 -7.73 34.23
N GLU A 281 3.51 -8.20 35.12
CA GLU A 281 3.36 -9.62 35.41
C GLU A 281 2.84 -10.38 34.17
N ASN A 282 3.45 -11.53 33.90
CA ASN A 282 3.11 -12.42 32.78
C ASN A 282 3.03 -11.71 31.42
N LEU A 283 3.90 -10.71 31.20
CA LEU A 283 3.91 -9.87 30.00
C LEU A 283 3.92 -10.70 28.70
N ASP A 284 4.78 -11.71 28.64
CA ASP A 284 4.94 -12.55 27.44
C ASP A 284 3.67 -13.37 27.16
N GLU A 285 3.15 -14.05 28.17
CA GLU A 285 1.94 -14.90 28.06
C GLU A 285 0.71 -14.07 27.65
N ARG A 286 0.56 -12.86 28.21
CA ARG A 286 -0.54 -11.95 27.86
C ARG A 286 -0.41 -11.42 26.44
N LEU A 287 0.81 -11.11 25.99
CA LEU A 287 1.07 -10.68 24.61
C LEU A 287 0.81 -11.81 23.61
N GLU A 288 1.26 -13.02 23.90
CA GLU A 288 1.02 -14.19 23.05
C GLU A 288 -0.47 -14.55 23.01
N SER A 289 -1.17 -14.47 24.14
CA SER A 289 -2.63 -14.66 24.20
C SER A 289 -3.39 -13.65 23.34
N PHE A 290 -3.00 -12.36 23.40
CA PHE A 290 -3.56 -11.33 22.52
C PHE A 290 -3.31 -11.65 21.05
N ALA A 291 -2.07 -11.98 20.68
CA ALA A 291 -1.73 -12.26 19.29
C ALA A 291 -2.48 -13.49 18.74
N ALA A 292 -2.57 -14.57 19.52
CA ALA A 292 -3.32 -15.76 19.16
C ALA A 292 -4.82 -15.45 18.96
N THR A 293 -5.41 -14.65 19.86
CA THR A 293 -6.80 -14.21 19.77
C THR A 293 -7.04 -13.34 18.53
N PHE A 294 -6.09 -12.45 18.19
CA PHE A 294 -6.14 -11.66 16.96
C PHE A 294 -6.06 -12.57 15.72
N GLU A 295 -5.07 -13.47 15.66
CA GLU A 295 -4.85 -14.37 14.51
C GLU A 295 -6.06 -15.29 14.28
N GLN A 296 -6.68 -15.80 15.34
CA GLN A 296 -7.88 -16.64 15.23
C GLN A 296 -9.03 -15.89 14.57
N GLN A 297 -9.34 -14.67 15.02
CA GLN A 297 -10.41 -13.84 14.47
C GLN A 297 -10.08 -13.39 13.04
N PHE A 298 -8.82 -13.05 12.77
CA PHE A 298 -8.34 -12.68 11.45
C PHE A 298 -8.48 -13.84 10.45
N ARG A 299 -8.02 -15.03 10.83
CA ARG A 299 -8.16 -16.24 10.01
C ARG A 299 -9.63 -16.59 9.77
N SER A 300 -10.45 -16.49 10.81
CA SER A 300 -11.90 -16.69 10.68
C SER A 300 -12.50 -15.76 9.62
N THR A 301 -12.14 -14.48 9.65
CA THR A 301 -12.72 -13.44 8.79
C THR A 301 -12.23 -13.51 7.35
N PHE A 302 -10.92 -13.60 7.14
CA PHE A 302 -10.29 -13.47 5.81
C PHE A 302 -9.91 -14.80 5.15
N HIS A 303 -10.06 -15.91 5.86
CA HIS A 303 -9.77 -17.24 5.30
C HIS A 303 -10.95 -18.21 5.42
N SER A 304 -11.49 -18.43 6.62
CA SER A 304 -12.50 -19.48 6.83
C SER A 304 -13.90 -19.09 6.34
N HIS A 305 -14.30 -17.83 6.48
CA HIS A 305 -15.61 -17.33 6.05
C HIS A 305 -15.54 -16.51 4.76
N ALA A 306 -14.36 -16.37 4.15
CA ALA A 306 -14.17 -15.61 2.93
C ALA A 306 -14.07 -16.54 1.72
N THR A 307 -14.57 -16.08 0.58
CA THR A 307 -14.39 -16.75 -0.73
C THR A 307 -13.29 -16.05 -1.53
N ARG A 308 -12.61 -16.82 -2.36
CA ARG A 308 -11.51 -16.37 -3.24
C ARG A 308 -11.95 -16.41 -4.70
N HIS A 309 -11.66 -15.33 -5.40
CA HIS A 309 -12.08 -15.16 -6.78
C HIS A 309 -10.89 -14.75 -7.64
N VAL A 310 -10.38 -15.67 -8.45
CA VAL A 310 -9.30 -15.37 -9.41
C VAL A 310 -9.93 -14.75 -10.65
N VAL A 311 -9.62 -13.48 -10.93
CA VAL A 311 -10.01 -12.80 -12.16
C VAL A 311 -8.76 -12.55 -12.97
N PHE A 312 -8.77 -12.83 -14.27
CA PHE A 312 -7.58 -12.66 -15.11
C PHE A 312 -7.94 -12.11 -16.49
N ARG A 313 -6.96 -11.42 -17.08
CA ARG A 313 -7.05 -10.89 -18.44
C ARG A 313 -6.75 -12.02 -19.43
N HIS A 314 -7.55 -12.15 -20.49
CA HIS A 314 -7.31 -13.10 -21.59
C HIS A 314 -5.86 -13.04 -22.12
N ALA A 315 -5.39 -14.08 -22.83
CA ALA A 315 -4.06 -14.12 -23.46
C ALA A 315 -3.89 -13.04 -24.56
N PRO A 316 -2.65 -12.66 -24.91
CA PRO A 316 -2.40 -11.67 -25.98
C PRO A 316 -3.06 -12.05 -27.31
N THR A 317 -3.40 -11.06 -28.13
CA THR A 317 -3.98 -11.24 -29.46
C THR A 317 -3.12 -10.50 -30.50
N PRO A 318 -3.14 -10.92 -31.79
CA PRO A 318 -2.39 -10.21 -32.84
C PRO A 318 -2.78 -8.73 -32.99
N GLN A 319 -4.02 -8.38 -32.62
CA GLN A 319 -4.58 -7.04 -32.80
C GLN A 319 -4.31 -6.10 -31.61
N ASN A 320 -3.62 -6.56 -30.55
CA ASN A 320 -3.26 -5.67 -29.44
C ASN A 320 -2.26 -4.58 -29.86
N TYR A 321 -1.44 -4.88 -30.87
CA TYR A 321 -0.41 -3.99 -31.40
C TYR A 321 -0.55 -3.82 -32.92
N ALA A 322 -0.14 -2.68 -33.44
CA ALA A 322 0.12 -2.50 -34.87
C ALA A 322 1.51 -3.08 -35.24
N GLU A 323 1.78 -3.15 -36.54
CA GLU A 323 3.06 -3.68 -37.07
C GLU A 323 4.28 -2.89 -36.56
N ASP A 324 4.10 -1.60 -36.26
CA ASP A 324 5.13 -0.72 -35.67
C ASP A 324 5.25 -0.82 -34.14
N GLY A 325 4.50 -1.75 -33.52
CA GLY A 325 4.47 -1.95 -32.07
C GLY A 325 3.53 -0.99 -31.31
N SER A 326 2.85 -0.06 -31.98
CA SER A 326 1.93 0.85 -31.31
C SER A 326 0.66 0.14 -30.81
N VAL A 327 0.18 0.52 -29.63
CA VAL A 327 -1.02 -0.09 -29.01
C VAL A 327 -2.28 0.31 -29.78
N ARG A 328 -3.18 -0.65 -30.01
CA ARG A 328 -4.50 -0.42 -30.61
C ARG A 328 -5.62 -0.46 -29.57
N PHE A 329 -6.67 0.29 -29.84
CA PHE A 329 -7.94 0.19 -29.12
C PHE A 329 -8.68 -1.07 -29.58
N LEU A 330 -8.53 -2.16 -28.83
CA LEU A 330 -9.23 -3.43 -29.07
C LEU A 330 -10.34 -3.62 -28.04
N GLY A 331 -11.59 -3.43 -28.45
CA GLY A 331 -12.76 -3.46 -27.59
C GLY A 331 -13.69 -4.60 -27.97
N ARG A 332 -14.65 -4.30 -28.85
CA ARG A 332 -15.69 -5.26 -29.26
C ARG A 332 -15.29 -6.15 -30.42
N SER A 333 -14.22 -5.84 -31.15
CA SER A 333 -13.63 -6.79 -32.09
C SER A 333 -13.26 -8.08 -31.38
N ASN A 334 -13.38 -9.21 -32.07
CA ASN A 334 -13.33 -10.53 -31.44
C ASN A 334 -12.24 -11.45 -32.04
N PRO A 335 -10.95 -11.02 -32.02
CA PRO A 335 -9.86 -11.83 -32.55
C PRO A 335 -9.58 -13.07 -31.69
N GLU A 336 -8.86 -14.01 -32.28
CA GLU A 336 -8.28 -15.15 -31.58
C GLU A 336 -7.04 -14.73 -30.77
N ILE A 337 -6.67 -15.58 -29.79
CA ILE A 337 -5.44 -15.41 -29.02
C ILE A 337 -4.21 -15.87 -29.81
N LEU A 338 -3.07 -15.28 -29.47
CA LEU A 338 -1.76 -15.87 -29.74
C LEU A 338 -1.55 -17.07 -28.80
N PRO A 339 -0.67 -18.03 -29.16
CA PRO A 339 -0.26 -19.08 -28.25
C PRO A 339 0.19 -18.49 -26.90
N PRO A 340 -0.42 -18.89 -25.78
CA PRO A 340 -0.11 -18.31 -24.49
C PRO A 340 1.27 -18.75 -24.00
N ASP A 341 1.92 -17.89 -23.24
CA ASP A 341 3.20 -18.20 -22.59
C ASP A 341 3.01 -19.28 -21.52
N SER A 342 3.90 -20.28 -21.51
CA SER A 342 3.77 -21.44 -20.62
C SER A 342 3.98 -21.08 -19.16
N ALA A 343 4.85 -20.10 -18.85
CA ALA A 343 5.06 -19.65 -17.48
C ALA A 343 3.82 -18.89 -16.96
N ALA A 344 3.21 -18.06 -17.80
CA ALA A 344 1.96 -17.38 -17.46
C ALA A 344 0.81 -18.36 -17.21
N ILE A 345 0.67 -19.40 -18.04
CA ILE A 345 -0.31 -20.48 -17.83
C ILE A 345 -0.03 -21.23 -16.53
N SER A 346 1.23 -21.62 -16.28
CA SER A 346 1.61 -22.32 -15.04
C SER A 346 1.24 -21.51 -13.80
N SER A 347 1.61 -20.22 -13.76
CA SER A 347 1.30 -19.35 -12.62
C SER A 347 -0.21 -19.19 -12.40
N LEU A 348 -1.00 -19.12 -13.48
CA LEU A 348 -2.46 -19.04 -13.37
C LEU A 348 -3.06 -20.37 -12.91
N SER A 349 -2.59 -21.50 -13.45
CA SER A 349 -3.02 -22.84 -13.04
C SER A 349 -2.73 -23.09 -11.56
N ASP A 350 -1.54 -22.72 -11.06
CA ASP A 350 -1.19 -22.84 -9.64
C ASP A 350 -2.16 -22.05 -8.74
N ALA A 351 -2.51 -20.82 -9.14
CA ALA A 351 -3.49 -20.02 -8.43
C ALA A 351 -4.88 -20.66 -8.45
N ILE A 352 -5.32 -21.20 -9.59
CA ILE A 352 -6.62 -21.88 -9.74
C ILE A 352 -6.66 -23.16 -8.90
N SER A 353 -5.58 -23.95 -8.88
CA SER A 353 -5.49 -25.17 -8.08
C SER A 353 -5.52 -24.94 -6.57
N SER A 354 -5.24 -23.71 -6.12
CA SER A 354 -5.37 -23.33 -4.71
C SER A 354 -6.81 -23.04 -4.27
N LEU A 355 -7.75 -22.92 -5.22
CA LEU A 355 -9.15 -22.63 -4.96
C LEU A 355 -9.94 -23.91 -4.64
N ASP A 356 -10.96 -23.77 -3.78
CA ASP A 356 -11.84 -24.88 -3.44
C ASP A 356 -13.04 -24.96 -4.40
N ALA A 357 -13.09 -26.03 -5.20
CA ALA A 357 -14.15 -26.33 -6.17
C ALA A 357 -14.67 -25.09 -6.95
N PRO A 358 -13.80 -24.41 -7.71
CA PRO A 358 -14.14 -23.11 -8.28
C PRO A 358 -15.18 -23.22 -9.39
N LEU A 359 -16.12 -22.27 -9.41
CA LEU A 359 -17.02 -22.05 -10.54
C LEU A 359 -16.35 -21.14 -11.59
N PHE A 360 -16.54 -21.42 -12.87
CA PHE A 360 -15.87 -20.70 -13.96
C PHE A 360 -16.81 -19.78 -14.72
N PHE A 361 -16.35 -18.56 -14.98
CA PHE A 361 -17.05 -17.53 -15.72
C PHE A 361 -16.17 -16.90 -16.80
N SER A 362 -16.78 -16.41 -17.87
CA SER A 362 -16.06 -15.81 -18.98
C SER A 362 -16.83 -14.67 -19.61
N SER A 363 -16.11 -13.69 -20.14
CA SER A 363 -16.67 -12.85 -21.21
C SER A 363 -17.02 -13.73 -22.43
N PRO A 364 -18.13 -13.44 -23.14
CA PRO A 364 -18.53 -14.20 -24.33
C PRO A 364 -17.54 -14.10 -25.50
N GLN A 365 -16.62 -13.13 -25.47
CA GLN A 365 -15.61 -12.93 -26.52
C GLN A 365 -14.66 -14.14 -26.63
N THR A 366 -14.38 -14.53 -27.88
CA THR A 366 -13.56 -15.67 -28.29
C THR A 366 -12.22 -15.72 -27.57
N ARG A 367 -11.52 -14.58 -27.45
CA ARG A 367 -10.24 -14.52 -26.74
C ARG A 367 -10.31 -14.95 -25.27
N CYS A 368 -11.38 -14.64 -24.54
CA CYS A 368 -11.55 -15.10 -23.16
C CYS A 368 -11.84 -16.61 -23.11
N ARG A 369 -12.73 -17.10 -23.99
CA ARG A 369 -13.07 -18.52 -24.08
C ARG A 369 -11.86 -19.39 -24.45
N GLN A 370 -11.07 -18.96 -25.43
CA GLN A 370 -9.83 -19.64 -25.83
C GLN A 370 -8.77 -19.62 -24.73
N SER A 371 -8.69 -18.53 -23.95
CA SER A 371 -7.77 -18.43 -22.82
C SER A 371 -8.11 -19.44 -21.72
N LEU A 372 -9.40 -19.57 -21.37
CA LEU A 372 -9.85 -20.61 -20.43
C LEU A 372 -9.55 -22.02 -20.95
N ALA A 373 -9.85 -22.29 -22.23
CA ALA A 373 -9.59 -23.59 -22.84
C ALA A 373 -8.08 -23.94 -22.91
N SER A 374 -7.20 -22.93 -22.93
CA SER A 374 -5.74 -23.13 -22.89
C SER A 374 -5.22 -23.48 -21.49
N ILE A 375 -5.98 -23.17 -20.45
CA ILE A 375 -5.67 -23.59 -19.07
C ILE A 375 -6.11 -25.04 -18.90
N ASP A 376 -7.39 -25.30 -19.20
CA ASP A 376 -7.97 -26.64 -19.18
C ASP A 376 -9.14 -26.70 -20.18
N PRO A 377 -9.03 -27.51 -21.25
CA PRO A 377 -10.07 -27.62 -22.27
C PRO A 377 -11.36 -28.29 -21.77
N SER A 378 -11.33 -28.93 -20.60
CA SER A 378 -12.49 -29.59 -19.99
C SER A 378 -13.34 -28.67 -19.11
N VAL A 379 -12.86 -27.46 -18.82
CA VAL A 379 -13.58 -26.48 -18.00
C VAL A 379 -14.90 -26.08 -18.63
N VAL A 380 -15.98 -26.31 -17.88
CA VAL A 380 -17.30 -25.77 -18.18
C VAL A 380 -17.42 -24.41 -17.50
N PHE A 381 -17.82 -23.40 -18.25
CA PHE A 381 -17.96 -22.04 -17.75
C PHE A 381 -19.26 -21.38 -18.21
N GLU A 382 -19.73 -20.42 -17.42
CA GLU A 382 -20.85 -19.55 -17.79
C GLU A 382 -20.35 -18.25 -18.43
N THR A 383 -21.10 -17.71 -19.39
CA THR A 383 -20.76 -16.43 -20.01
C THR A 383 -21.63 -15.29 -19.50
N ASP A 384 -21.03 -14.12 -19.29
CA ASP A 384 -21.76 -12.90 -18.91
C ASP A 384 -21.36 -11.71 -19.80
N ASP A 385 -22.33 -11.11 -20.49
CA ASP A 385 -22.12 -9.97 -21.40
C ASP A 385 -21.52 -8.74 -20.72
N ARG A 386 -21.75 -8.57 -19.41
CA ARG A 386 -21.21 -7.47 -18.61
C ARG A 386 -19.71 -7.58 -18.39
N LEU A 387 -19.10 -8.73 -18.72
CA LEU A 387 -17.66 -8.97 -18.63
C LEU A 387 -16.91 -8.59 -19.91
N GLN A 388 -17.59 -8.17 -20.98
CA GLN A 388 -16.94 -7.80 -22.25
C GLN A 388 -16.02 -6.57 -22.09
N GLU A 389 -15.04 -6.41 -22.98
CA GLU A 389 -14.17 -5.22 -22.98
C GLU A 389 -14.98 -3.94 -23.25
N ILE A 390 -14.42 -2.79 -22.88
CA ILE A 390 -14.99 -1.49 -23.23
C ILE A 390 -15.32 -1.40 -24.73
N ASN A 391 -16.46 -0.80 -25.06
CA ASN A 391 -16.80 -0.45 -26.43
C ASN A 391 -16.08 0.85 -26.81
N TYR A 392 -15.04 0.75 -27.63
CA TYR A 392 -14.29 1.91 -28.12
C TYR A 392 -15.00 2.66 -29.27
N GLY A 393 -16.15 2.17 -29.75
CA GLY A 393 -16.95 2.84 -30.78
C GLY A 393 -16.12 3.15 -32.03
N ALA A 394 -16.13 4.40 -32.47
CA ALA A 394 -15.37 4.86 -33.64
C ALA A 394 -13.85 4.69 -33.51
N CYS A 395 -13.30 4.54 -32.30
CA CYS A 395 -11.88 4.32 -32.08
C CYS A 395 -11.45 2.85 -32.20
N GLU A 396 -12.37 1.91 -32.36
CA GLU A 396 -12.07 0.47 -32.46
C GLU A 396 -11.06 0.20 -33.60
N GLY A 397 -10.00 -0.56 -33.28
CA GLY A 397 -8.91 -0.91 -34.19
C GLY A 397 -7.89 0.20 -34.45
N MET A 398 -8.15 1.45 -34.05
CA MET A 398 -7.20 2.56 -34.22
C MET A 398 -6.01 2.44 -33.27
N THR A 399 -4.85 2.92 -33.71
CA THR A 399 -3.73 3.19 -32.80
C THR A 399 -4.06 4.40 -31.92
N VAL A 400 -3.44 4.49 -30.75
CA VAL A 400 -3.64 5.65 -29.85
C VAL A 400 -3.37 6.99 -30.57
N GLN A 401 -2.33 7.04 -31.41
CA GLN A 401 -2.00 8.26 -32.16
C GLN A 401 -3.03 8.57 -33.26
N ALA A 402 -3.53 7.56 -33.98
CA ALA A 402 -4.57 7.76 -34.99
C ALA A 402 -5.89 8.25 -34.37
N ALA A 403 -6.27 7.68 -33.23
CA ALA A 403 -7.42 8.14 -32.45
C ALA A 403 -7.22 9.57 -31.93
N ARG A 404 -6.01 9.93 -31.48
CA ARG A 404 -5.69 11.31 -31.05
C ARG A 404 -5.86 12.32 -32.17
N ASN A 405 -5.42 11.98 -33.37
CA ASN A 405 -5.56 12.84 -34.54
C ASN A 405 -7.02 12.99 -34.98
N SER A 406 -7.81 11.89 -34.90
CA SER A 406 -9.19 11.86 -35.40
C SER A 406 -10.22 12.35 -34.38
N HIS A 407 -9.91 12.24 -33.08
CA HIS A 407 -10.80 12.58 -31.96
C HIS A 407 -10.07 13.41 -30.89
N PRO A 408 -9.49 14.59 -31.22
CA PRO A 408 -8.65 15.36 -30.29
C PRO A 408 -9.37 15.80 -29.01
N ALA A 409 -10.68 16.08 -29.09
CA ALA A 409 -11.50 16.48 -27.94
C ALA A 409 -11.55 15.38 -26.84
N LEU A 410 -11.51 14.10 -27.22
CA LEU A 410 -11.47 12.97 -26.28
C LEU A 410 -10.19 13.03 -25.43
N PHE A 411 -9.05 13.25 -26.09
CA PHE A 411 -7.75 13.30 -25.42
C PHE A 411 -7.57 14.57 -24.59
N GLN A 412 -8.12 15.71 -25.04
CA GLN A 412 -8.14 16.94 -24.26
C GLN A 412 -8.95 16.76 -22.97
N ALA A 413 -10.10 16.10 -23.03
CA ALA A 413 -10.91 15.80 -21.85
C ALA A 413 -10.18 14.87 -20.87
N TRP A 414 -9.47 13.84 -21.36
CA TRP A 414 -8.62 13.01 -20.49
C TRP A 414 -7.46 13.79 -19.84
N GLN A 415 -6.83 14.71 -20.55
CA GLN A 415 -5.79 15.59 -19.98
C GLN A 415 -6.34 16.47 -18.85
N GLN A 416 -7.63 16.81 -18.91
CA GLN A 416 -8.35 17.55 -17.86
C GLN A 416 -8.86 16.64 -16.73
N GLY A 417 -8.59 15.33 -16.79
CA GLY A 417 -9.03 14.36 -15.78
C GLY A 417 -10.51 13.95 -15.89
N HIS A 418 -11.19 14.27 -16.99
CA HIS A 418 -12.56 13.84 -17.25
C HIS A 418 -12.62 12.39 -17.77
N ASP A 419 -13.80 11.76 -17.68
CA ASP A 419 -14.09 10.43 -18.26
C ASP A 419 -15.08 10.56 -19.44
N PRO A 420 -14.64 11.08 -20.60
CA PRO A 420 -15.47 11.20 -21.78
C PRO A 420 -15.83 9.81 -22.36
N ARG A 421 -17.05 9.69 -22.90
CA ARG A 421 -17.43 8.53 -23.71
C ARG A 421 -16.67 8.52 -25.02
N PHE A 422 -16.24 7.33 -25.45
CA PHE A 422 -15.78 7.13 -26.82
C PHE A 422 -16.95 7.41 -27.81
N PRO A 423 -16.71 7.97 -29.00
CA PRO A 423 -17.78 8.24 -29.97
C PRO A 423 -18.52 6.96 -30.37
N GLY A 424 -19.81 6.84 -30.05
CA GLY A 424 -20.59 5.61 -30.27
C GLY A 424 -20.22 4.45 -29.34
N GLY A 425 -19.47 4.73 -28.26
CA GLY A 425 -18.93 3.75 -27.32
C GLY A 425 -19.28 4.04 -25.86
N GLU A 426 -18.56 3.35 -24.97
CA GLU A 426 -18.65 3.46 -23.50
C GLU A 426 -17.64 4.50 -22.97
N CYS A 427 -17.82 4.99 -21.75
CA CYS A 427 -16.75 5.58 -20.93
C CYS A 427 -16.28 4.58 -19.87
N THR A 428 -15.29 4.95 -19.06
CA THR A 428 -14.76 4.09 -18.00
C THR A 428 -15.83 3.80 -16.94
N GLU A 429 -16.65 4.79 -16.59
CA GLU A 429 -17.72 4.66 -15.60
C GLU A 429 -18.78 3.64 -16.02
N ASP A 430 -19.15 3.59 -17.31
CA ASP A 430 -20.09 2.57 -17.81
C ASP A 430 -19.56 1.15 -17.55
N VAL A 431 -18.26 0.93 -17.84
CA VAL A 431 -17.58 -0.36 -17.65
C VAL A 431 -17.47 -0.70 -16.17
N PHE A 432 -17.16 0.28 -15.32
CA PHE A 432 -17.11 0.11 -13.88
C PHE A 432 -18.45 -0.34 -13.33
N GLN A 433 -19.55 0.34 -13.68
CA GLN A 433 -20.89 0.02 -13.18
C GLN A 433 -21.32 -1.39 -13.58
N ARG A 434 -21.16 -1.77 -14.87
CA ARG A 434 -21.54 -3.12 -15.31
C ARG A 434 -20.62 -4.21 -14.75
N GLY A 435 -19.31 -3.94 -14.67
CA GLY A 435 -18.32 -4.88 -14.18
C GLY A 435 -18.48 -5.16 -12.69
N LEU A 436 -18.70 -4.12 -11.88
CA LEU A 436 -18.97 -4.26 -10.45
C LEU A 436 -20.26 -5.03 -10.19
N LYS A 437 -21.32 -4.74 -10.97
CA LYS A 437 -22.58 -5.48 -10.89
C LYS A 437 -22.40 -6.96 -11.25
N ALA A 438 -21.61 -7.26 -12.28
CA ALA A 438 -21.30 -8.63 -12.67
C ALA A 438 -20.56 -9.38 -11.55
N MET A 439 -19.50 -8.79 -10.99
CA MET A 439 -18.74 -9.40 -9.89
C MET A 439 -19.60 -9.59 -8.65
N THR A 440 -20.42 -8.60 -8.29
CA THR A 440 -21.35 -8.72 -7.15
C THR A 440 -22.30 -9.90 -7.36
N ASP A 441 -22.96 -9.99 -8.52
CA ASP A 441 -23.88 -11.10 -8.78
C ASP A 441 -23.17 -12.46 -8.82
N ILE A 442 -21.98 -12.54 -9.43
CA ILE A 442 -21.21 -13.79 -9.51
C ILE A 442 -20.77 -14.23 -8.12
N TRP A 443 -20.15 -13.34 -7.34
CA TRP A 443 -19.59 -13.68 -6.03
C TRP A 443 -20.64 -13.84 -4.94
N ASP A 444 -21.76 -13.11 -5.01
CA ASP A 444 -22.85 -13.24 -4.03
C ASP A 444 -23.67 -14.52 -4.25
N LYS A 445 -23.78 -15.01 -5.50
CA LYS A 445 -24.52 -16.23 -5.84
C LYS A 445 -23.66 -17.50 -5.78
N SER A 446 -22.34 -17.36 -5.84
CA SER A 446 -21.43 -18.50 -5.79
C SER A 446 -21.23 -18.97 -4.34
N PRO A 447 -21.51 -20.23 -4.01
CA PRO A 447 -21.27 -20.78 -2.68
C PRO A 447 -19.79 -21.09 -2.43
N THR A 448 -18.96 -21.10 -3.48
CA THR A 448 -17.54 -21.45 -3.48
C THR A 448 -16.71 -20.40 -4.20
N ASP A 449 -15.41 -20.66 -4.31
CA ASP A 449 -14.46 -19.83 -5.05
C ASP A 449 -14.85 -19.74 -6.54
N THR A 450 -14.31 -18.74 -7.25
CA THR A 450 -14.60 -18.58 -8.68
C THR A 450 -13.37 -18.24 -9.49
N VAL A 451 -13.38 -18.61 -10.76
CA VAL A 451 -12.40 -18.16 -11.77
C VAL A 451 -13.15 -17.37 -12.84
N THR A 452 -12.66 -16.18 -13.19
CA THR A 452 -13.29 -15.34 -14.23
C THR A 452 -12.27 -14.81 -15.24
N CYS A 453 -12.51 -15.09 -16.53
CA CYS A 453 -11.72 -14.49 -17.62
C CYS A 453 -12.41 -13.24 -18.20
N THR A 454 -11.71 -12.11 -18.20
CA THR A 454 -12.22 -10.82 -18.72
C THR A 454 -11.08 -10.01 -19.38
N HIS A 455 -11.21 -8.69 -19.43
CA HIS A 455 -10.38 -7.78 -20.21
C HIS A 455 -9.75 -6.68 -19.38
N ASN A 456 -8.97 -5.83 -20.05
CA ASN A 456 -8.12 -4.85 -19.42
C ASN A 456 -8.92 -3.77 -18.69
N VAL A 457 -9.91 -3.13 -19.34
CA VAL A 457 -10.63 -2.01 -18.70
C VAL A 457 -11.51 -2.49 -17.55
N VAL A 458 -12.11 -3.67 -17.67
CA VAL A 458 -12.87 -4.30 -16.57
C VAL A 458 -11.96 -4.52 -15.35
N LEU A 459 -10.79 -5.15 -15.52
CA LEU A 459 -9.86 -5.39 -14.42
C LEU A 459 -9.29 -4.11 -13.83
N ARG A 460 -9.01 -3.08 -14.64
CA ARG A 460 -8.61 -1.76 -14.13
C ARG A 460 -9.66 -1.17 -13.20
N CYS A 461 -10.93 -1.27 -13.58
CA CYS A 461 -12.05 -0.79 -12.77
C CYS A 461 -12.15 -1.57 -11.45
N LEU A 462 -12.07 -2.90 -11.50
CA LEU A 462 -12.19 -3.76 -10.31
C LEU A 462 -11.01 -3.58 -9.34
N VAL A 463 -9.78 -3.64 -9.85
CA VAL A 463 -8.55 -3.44 -9.06
C VAL A 463 -8.50 -2.03 -8.49
N GLY A 464 -8.78 -1.03 -9.33
CA GLY A 464 -8.80 0.38 -8.90
C GLY A 464 -9.81 0.62 -7.79
N ASN A 465 -11.02 0.04 -7.88
CA ASN A 465 -12.02 0.13 -6.83
C ASN A 465 -11.58 -0.58 -5.53
N ALA A 466 -11.07 -1.82 -5.61
CA ALA A 466 -10.65 -2.58 -4.43
C ALA A 466 -9.49 -1.92 -3.65
N LEU A 467 -8.66 -1.12 -4.35
CA LEU A 467 -7.53 -0.39 -3.75
C LEU A 467 -7.82 1.08 -3.48
N GLY A 468 -8.97 1.61 -3.92
CA GLY A 468 -9.27 3.04 -3.79
C GLY A 468 -8.40 3.94 -4.68
N VAL A 469 -7.86 3.42 -5.79
CA VAL A 469 -7.16 4.23 -6.80
C VAL A 469 -8.14 5.26 -7.37
N PRO A 470 -7.78 6.55 -7.46
CA PRO A 470 -8.64 7.55 -8.08
C PRO A 470 -9.02 7.13 -9.50
N ARG A 471 -10.30 7.29 -9.88
CA ARG A 471 -10.80 6.85 -11.21
C ARG A 471 -9.99 7.45 -12.35
N SER A 472 -9.63 8.73 -12.22
CA SER A 472 -8.77 9.46 -13.17
C SER A 472 -7.37 8.88 -13.29
N GLN A 473 -6.92 8.02 -12.38
CA GLN A 473 -5.60 7.36 -12.41
C GLN A 473 -5.67 5.87 -12.76
N CYS A 474 -6.85 5.25 -12.83
CA CYS A 474 -6.99 3.81 -13.13
C CYS A 474 -6.41 3.42 -14.49
N TYR A 475 -6.29 4.35 -15.45
CA TYR A 475 -5.65 4.11 -16.75
C TYR A 475 -4.16 3.77 -16.63
N ARG A 476 -3.51 4.16 -15.52
CA ARG A 476 -2.10 3.88 -15.23
C ARG A 476 -1.89 2.40 -14.92
N LEU A 477 -2.87 1.73 -14.32
CA LEU A 477 -2.80 0.29 -13.98
C LEU A 477 -2.49 -0.53 -15.24
N LYS A 478 -1.42 -1.32 -15.19
CA LYS A 478 -0.98 -2.19 -16.30
C LYS A 478 -1.40 -3.62 -16.00
N ILE A 479 -2.58 -4.02 -16.44
CA ILE A 479 -3.08 -5.38 -16.18
C ILE A 479 -2.33 -6.37 -17.08
N PRO A 480 -1.41 -7.21 -16.54
CA PRO A 480 -0.72 -8.21 -17.33
C PRO A 480 -1.70 -9.27 -17.88
N HIS A 481 -1.37 -9.83 -19.03
CA HIS A 481 -2.14 -10.94 -19.59
C HIS A 481 -1.92 -12.20 -18.76
N LEU A 482 -2.98 -12.98 -18.54
CA LEU A 482 -3.00 -14.26 -17.81
C LEU A 482 -2.54 -14.23 -16.35
N ALA A 483 -2.04 -13.11 -15.81
CA ALA A 483 -1.67 -13.10 -14.40
C ALA A 483 -2.92 -13.23 -13.51
N PRO A 484 -2.86 -14.05 -12.45
CA PRO A 484 -3.96 -14.20 -11.51
C PRO A 484 -4.10 -12.93 -10.66
N ILE A 485 -5.30 -12.34 -10.65
CA ILE A 485 -5.69 -11.26 -9.73
C ILE A 485 -6.73 -11.85 -8.79
N THR A 486 -6.30 -12.23 -7.59
CA THR A 486 -7.18 -12.84 -6.59
C THR A 486 -7.89 -11.77 -5.77
N PHE A 487 -9.21 -11.84 -5.74
CA PHE A 487 -10.06 -11.06 -4.86
C PHE A 487 -10.51 -11.93 -3.68
N ILE A 488 -10.46 -11.39 -2.47
CA ILE A 488 -11.01 -12.01 -1.26
C ILE A 488 -12.31 -11.29 -0.93
N ARG A 489 -13.44 -11.99 -1.01
CA ARG A 489 -14.75 -11.45 -0.60
C ARG A 489 -15.08 -11.93 0.80
N THR A 490 -15.27 -11.00 1.72
CA THR A 490 -15.77 -11.29 3.06
C THR A 490 -17.28 -10.97 3.11
N PRO A 491 -18.09 -11.76 3.83
CA PRO A 491 -19.52 -11.51 3.95
C PRO A 491 -19.86 -10.15 4.58
N GLU A 492 -19.01 -9.66 5.49
CA GLU A 492 -19.30 -8.50 6.32
C GLU A 492 -18.46 -7.26 6.01
N HIS A 493 -17.31 -7.41 5.33
CA HIS A 493 -16.33 -6.32 5.17
C HIS A 493 -15.94 -6.03 3.71
N GLY A 494 -16.65 -6.65 2.75
CA GLY A 494 -16.51 -6.37 1.34
C GLY A 494 -15.33 -7.09 0.69
N VAL A 495 -14.72 -6.45 -0.31
CA VAL A 495 -13.80 -7.11 -1.24
C VAL A 495 -12.38 -6.56 -1.11
N TYR A 496 -11.41 -7.45 -0.97
CA TYR A 496 -9.98 -7.19 -0.84
C TYR A 496 -9.22 -7.81 -2.00
N LEU A 497 -7.95 -7.43 -2.17
CA LEU A 497 -7.04 -8.06 -3.12
C LEU A 497 -5.98 -8.88 -2.39
N ASP A 498 -5.63 -10.00 -3.01
CA ASP A 498 -4.48 -10.83 -2.63
C ASP A 498 -3.56 -10.98 -3.85
N LEU A 499 -2.70 -9.97 -4.03
CA LEU A 499 -1.72 -9.94 -5.11
C LEU A 499 -0.38 -10.46 -4.62
N THR A 500 0.31 -11.25 -5.44
CA THR A 500 1.73 -11.52 -5.20
C THR A 500 2.53 -10.22 -5.40
N PRO A 501 3.69 -10.04 -4.72
CA PRO A 501 4.53 -8.86 -4.91
C PRO A 501 4.98 -8.66 -6.37
N GLU A 502 5.07 -9.73 -7.16
CA GLU A 502 5.40 -9.66 -8.57
C GLU A 502 4.25 -9.09 -9.41
N VAL A 503 3.03 -9.64 -9.25
CA VAL A 503 1.84 -9.14 -9.96
C VAL A 503 1.54 -7.70 -9.56
N GLU A 504 1.69 -7.35 -8.28
CA GLU A 504 1.55 -5.98 -7.81
C GLU A 504 2.55 -5.04 -8.50
N ARG A 505 3.84 -5.40 -8.57
CA ARG A 505 4.85 -4.58 -9.28
C ARG A 505 4.48 -4.35 -10.73
N GLN A 506 4.05 -5.39 -11.44
CA GLN A 506 3.65 -5.26 -12.84
C GLN A 506 2.43 -4.35 -13.00
N ILE A 507 1.41 -4.49 -12.16
CA ILE A 507 0.20 -3.66 -12.21
C ILE A 507 0.51 -2.18 -11.96
N PHE A 508 1.39 -1.90 -11.00
CA PHE A 508 1.67 -0.55 -10.53
C PHE A 508 2.95 0.06 -11.10
N GLN A 509 3.63 -0.61 -12.05
CA GLN A 509 4.92 -0.14 -12.58
C GLN A 509 4.89 1.30 -13.12
N SER A 510 3.77 1.74 -13.70
CA SER A 510 3.66 3.11 -14.24
C SER A 510 3.46 4.19 -13.16
N PHE A 511 3.29 3.78 -11.90
CA PHE A 511 3.18 4.69 -10.77
C PHE A 511 4.54 5.21 -10.31
N SER A 512 5.63 4.49 -10.59
CA SER A 512 7.00 4.93 -10.29
C SER A 512 7.55 5.91 -11.34
N ASP A 513 6.98 5.92 -12.55
CA ASP A 513 7.29 6.87 -13.60
C ASP A 513 6.85 8.28 -13.20
N SER A 514 7.69 9.28 -13.47
CA SER A 514 7.29 10.69 -13.33
C SER A 514 6.06 10.95 -14.22
N MET A 515 5.07 11.70 -13.72
CA MET A 515 3.95 12.13 -14.54
C MET A 515 4.49 12.89 -15.76
N ARG A 516 4.50 12.23 -16.93
CA ARG A 516 4.87 12.81 -18.22
C ARG A 516 3.65 12.88 -19.11
#